data_AF-A0A2Z2NHR0-F1
#
_entry.id   AF-A0A2Z2NHR0-F1
#
_cell.length_a   1.000
_cell.length_b   1.000
_cell.length_c   1.000
_cell.angle_alpha   90.00
_cell.angle_beta   90.00
_cell.angle_gamma   90.00
#
_symmetry.space_group_name_H-M   'P 1'
#
loop_
_entity.id
_entity.type
_entity.pdbx_description
1 polymer ?
#
loop_
_entity_poly.entity_id
_entity_poly.type
_entity_poly.pdbx_seq_one_letter_code
_entity_poly.pdbx_strand_id
1 'polypeptide(L)'
;MSDSDKLTADEIDDLLEELLVDAYGDEEQLTALHEGVDDAVELPIDVLITGQTMSLVGIDYDGNARRGLVAQCLSDDGRKHRISFADVQIPPHTIAYRYLAAYCRWLGIEPVVLAQTQGASGL
;
A
#
# COMPACT_ATOMS: atom_id res chain seq x y z
N MET A 1 12.14 -19.54 -3.50
CA MET A 1 11.43 -18.75 -2.46
C MET A 1 10.37 -19.67 -1.90
N SER A 2 10.48 -20.04 -0.63
CA SER A 2 9.54 -20.98 0.02
C SER A 2 8.20 -20.27 0.23
N ASP A 3 7.08 -20.99 0.25
CA ASP A 3 5.73 -20.41 0.44
C ASP A 3 5.54 -19.69 1.78
N SER A 4 6.52 -19.78 2.70
CA SER A 4 6.48 -19.22 4.05
C SER A 4 6.74 -17.70 4.16
N ASP A 5 7.05 -17.01 3.06
CA ASP A 5 7.31 -15.55 3.03
C ASP A 5 6.12 -14.73 2.48
N LYS A 6 5.00 -15.37 2.14
CA LYS A 6 3.81 -14.69 1.62
C LYS A 6 2.83 -14.40 2.75
N LEU A 7 2.41 -13.14 2.84
CA LEU A 7 1.27 -12.75 3.65
C LEU A 7 0.02 -13.54 3.22
N THR A 8 -0.60 -14.21 4.18
CA THR A 8 -1.82 -15.00 3.96
C THR A 8 -3.07 -14.11 4.00
N ALA A 9 -4.18 -14.61 3.48
CA ALA A 9 -5.46 -13.90 3.55
C ALA A 9 -5.91 -13.71 5.00
N ASP A 10 -5.74 -14.73 5.85
CA ASP A 10 -6.11 -14.67 7.27
C ASP A 10 -5.28 -13.60 8.01
N GLU A 11 -3.97 -13.50 7.75
CA GLU A 11 -3.12 -12.45 8.34
C GLU A 11 -3.51 -11.02 7.90
N ILE A 12 -4.09 -10.88 6.71
CA ILE A 12 -4.62 -9.60 6.23
C ILE A 12 -5.95 -9.28 6.91
N ASP A 13 -6.83 -10.28 7.01
CA ASP A 13 -8.13 -10.14 7.68
C ASP A 13 -7.94 -9.82 9.17
N ASP A 14 -7.03 -10.50 9.87
CA ASP A 14 -6.68 -10.23 11.27
C ASP A 14 -6.18 -8.79 11.47
N LEU A 15 -5.27 -8.32 10.60
CA LEU A 15 -4.77 -6.94 10.64
C LEU A 15 -5.89 -5.93 10.39
N LEU A 16 -6.79 -6.23 9.45
CA LEU A 16 -7.91 -5.36 9.13
C LEU A 16 -8.90 -5.31 10.31
N GLU A 17 -9.22 -6.44 10.92
CA GLU A 17 -10.07 -6.49 12.12
C GLU A 17 -9.47 -5.71 13.29
N GLU A 18 -8.15 -5.80 13.50
CA GLU A 18 -7.43 -5.04 14.51
C GLU A 18 -7.53 -3.52 14.27
N LEU A 19 -7.28 -3.07 13.04
CA LEU A 19 -7.33 -1.66 12.68
C LEU A 19 -8.74 -1.08 12.79
N LEU A 20 -9.77 -1.89 12.53
CA LEU A 20 -11.15 -1.40 12.43
C LEU A 20 -11.98 -1.60 13.71
N VAL A 21 -11.38 -2.08 14.81
CA VAL A 21 -12.10 -2.50 16.03
C VAL A 21 -13.12 -1.49 16.56
N ASP A 22 -12.78 -0.19 16.50
CA ASP A 22 -13.63 0.93 16.96
C ASP A 22 -13.94 1.94 15.85
N ALA A 23 -13.77 1.56 14.59
CA ALA A 23 -13.96 2.43 13.43
C ALA A 23 -15.27 2.11 12.69
N TYR A 24 -16.25 3.00 12.79
CA TYR A 24 -17.59 2.82 12.25
C TYR A 24 -17.81 3.65 10.98
N GLY A 25 -18.05 2.96 9.87
CA GLY A 25 -18.30 3.57 8.57
C GLY A 25 -17.02 4.10 7.91
N ASP A 26 -17.13 4.42 6.61
CA ASP A 26 -15.97 4.61 5.75
C ASP A 26 -15.00 5.70 6.23
N GLU A 27 -15.52 6.79 6.81
CA GLU A 27 -14.67 7.90 7.26
C GLU A 27 -13.75 7.51 8.43
N GLU A 28 -14.32 6.89 9.46
CA GLU A 28 -13.55 6.42 10.62
C GLU A 28 -12.62 5.27 10.21
N GLN A 29 -13.08 4.36 9.36
CA GLN A 29 -12.27 3.22 8.89
C GLN A 29 -11.09 3.66 8.03
N LEU A 30 -11.27 4.61 7.13
CA LEU A 30 -10.16 5.19 6.35
C LEU A 30 -9.18 5.98 7.22
N THR A 31 -9.68 6.64 8.27
CA THR A 31 -8.81 7.30 9.26
C THR A 31 -7.97 6.28 10.01
N ALA A 32 -8.56 5.20 10.51
CA ALA A 32 -7.83 4.14 11.21
C ALA A 32 -6.82 3.42 10.30
N LEU A 33 -7.18 3.17 9.04
CA LEU A 33 -6.24 2.62 8.05
C LEU A 33 -5.09 3.58 7.76
N HIS A 34 -5.35 4.88 7.67
CA HIS A 34 -4.33 5.91 7.48
C HIS A 34 -3.36 5.96 8.67
N GLU A 35 -3.88 6.02 9.90
CA GLU A 35 -3.09 6.01 11.13
C GLU A 35 -2.24 4.74 11.25
N GLY A 36 -2.82 3.57 10.95
CA GLY A 36 -2.09 2.31 10.96
C GLY A 36 -0.89 2.30 9.99
N VAL A 37 -1.04 2.90 8.81
CA VAL A 37 0.08 3.05 7.87
C VAL A 37 1.11 4.04 8.40
N ASP A 38 0.68 5.20 8.90
CA ASP A 38 1.56 6.29 9.38
C ASP A 38 2.41 5.85 10.58
N ASP A 39 1.83 5.04 11.48
CA ASP A 39 2.52 4.52 12.66
C ASP A 39 3.54 3.41 12.33
N ALA A 40 3.24 2.57 11.33
CA ALA A 40 4.00 1.36 11.08
C ALA A 40 5.03 1.44 9.94
N VAL A 41 4.84 2.38 9.00
CA VAL A 41 5.67 2.46 7.79
C VAL A 41 6.73 3.55 7.94
N GLU A 42 7.98 3.13 8.02
CA GLU A 42 9.12 4.05 7.97
C GLU A 42 9.33 4.57 6.55
N LEU A 43 9.19 5.89 6.36
CA LEU A 43 9.36 6.57 5.07
C LEU A 43 10.68 7.36 5.01
N PRO A 44 11.27 7.57 3.82
CA PRO A 44 10.76 7.19 2.50
C PRO A 44 11.07 5.73 2.13
N ILE A 45 10.24 5.14 1.26
CA ILE A 45 10.50 3.82 0.66
C ILE A 45 10.43 3.87 -0.86
N ASP A 46 11.24 3.03 -1.52
CA ASP A 46 11.18 2.88 -2.97
C ASP A 46 9.96 2.04 -3.37
N VAL A 47 9.18 2.57 -4.32
CA VAL A 47 7.96 1.96 -4.85
C VAL A 47 7.96 2.03 -6.37
N LEU A 48 7.11 1.19 -7.00
CA LEU A 48 6.85 1.31 -8.43
C LEU A 48 5.42 1.79 -8.69
N ILE A 49 5.28 2.71 -9.65
CA ILE A 49 4.00 3.17 -10.17
C ILE A 49 4.03 2.97 -11.68
N THR A 50 3.23 2.01 -12.17
CA THR A 50 3.17 1.67 -13.60
C THR A 50 4.55 1.41 -14.25
N GLY A 51 5.47 0.81 -13.49
CA GLY A 51 6.83 0.49 -13.96
C GLY A 51 7.87 1.61 -13.77
N GLN A 52 7.47 2.77 -13.23
CA GLN A 52 8.40 3.84 -12.86
C GLN A 52 8.72 3.76 -11.37
N THR A 53 10.01 3.72 -11.04
CA THR A 53 10.47 3.85 -9.65
C THR A 53 10.22 5.27 -9.14
N MET A 54 9.70 5.38 -7.93
CA MET A 54 9.50 6.62 -7.19
C MET A 54 9.74 6.36 -5.70
N SER A 55 9.97 7.42 -4.93
CA SER A 55 9.98 7.34 -3.47
C SER A 55 8.59 7.66 -2.93
N LEU A 56 7.97 6.74 -2.21
CA LEU A 56 6.82 7.04 -1.37
C LEU A 56 7.31 7.84 -0.16
N VAL A 57 6.73 9.02 0.07
CA VAL A 57 7.16 9.94 1.14
C VAL A 57 6.05 10.33 2.11
N GLY A 58 4.83 9.81 1.90
CA GLY A 58 3.70 10.03 2.79
C GLY A 58 2.44 9.34 2.26
N ILE A 59 1.51 9.08 3.16
CA ILE A 59 0.13 8.72 2.83
C ILE A 59 -0.78 9.79 3.43
N ASP A 60 -1.75 10.25 2.67
CA ASP A 60 -2.76 11.20 3.09
C ASP A 60 -4.15 10.56 3.04
N TYR A 61 -5.00 10.90 4.01
CA TYR A 61 -6.45 10.84 3.87
C TYR A 61 -7.03 12.25 4.04
N ASP A 62 -7.78 12.73 3.06
CA ASP A 62 -8.30 14.11 3.04
C ASP A 62 -9.77 14.24 3.46
N GLY A 63 -10.31 13.21 4.13
CA GLY A 63 -11.69 13.15 4.59
C GLY A 63 -12.72 12.82 3.49
N ASN A 64 -12.27 12.51 2.27
CA ASN A 64 -13.17 12.09 1.19
C ASN A 64 -13.06 10.59 0.91
N ALA A 65 -14.03 9.83 1.42
CA ALA A 65 -14.08 8.38 1.25
C ALA A 65 -14.04 7.90 -0.21
N ARG A 66 -14.53 8.70 -1.17
CA ARG A 66 -14.46 8.34 -2.61
C ARG A 66 -13.05 8.43 -3.18
N ARG A 67 -12.17 9.23 -2.58
CA ARG A 67 -10.75 9.29 -2.96
C ARG A 67 -9.93 8.24 -2.22
N GLY A 68 -10.33 7.90 -1.00
CA GLY A 68 -9.61 6.96 -0.16
C GLY A 68 -8.21 7.46 0.23
N LEU A 69 -7.30 6.53 0.50
CA LEU A 69 -5.91 6.82 0.83
C LEU A 69 -5.11 7.23 -0.42
N VAL A 70 -4.35 8.31 -0.29
CA VAL A 70 -3.54 8.90 -1.37
C VAL A 70 -2.07 8.84 -1.00
N ALA A 71 -1.29 8.17 -1.84
CA ALA A 71 0.16 8.16 -1.76
C ALA A 71 0.78 9.46 -2.30
N GLN A 72 1.70 10.02 -1.52
CA GLN A 72 2.55 11.15 -1.88
C GLN A 72 3.88 10.58 -2.37
N CYS A 73 4.12 10.65 -3.68
CA CYS A 73 5.34 10.09 -4.28
C CYS A 73 6.24 11.19 -4.86
N LEU A 74 7.54 10.97 -4.77
CA LEU A 74 8.58 11.78 -5.40
C LEU A 74 9.22 11.00 -6.55
N SER A 75 9.27 11.61 -7.73
CA SER A 75 10.13 11.13 -8.81
C SER A 75 11.59 11.51 -8.55
N ASP A 76 12.51 10.86 -9.27
CA ASP A 76 13.96 11.14 -9.21
C ASP A 76 14.32 12.60 -9.53
N ASP A 77 13.49 13.30 -10.31
CA ASP A 77 13.64 14.72 -10.62
C ASP A 77 12.97 15.66 -9.58
N GLY A 78 12.49 15.11 -8.46
CA GLY A 78 11.95 15.85 -7.32
C GLY A 78 10.50 16.33 -7.49
N ARG A 79 9.78 15.90 -8.53
CA ARG A 79 8.36 16.25 -8.70
C ARG A 79 7.49 15.43 -7.76
N LYS A 80 6.47 16.09 -7.20
CA LYS A 80 5.47 15.48 -6.32
C LYS A 80 4.30 14.93 -7.13
N HIS A 81 3.88 13.72 -6.79
CA HIS A 81 2.76 13.02 -7.39
C HIS A 81 1.77 12.57 -6.29
N ARG A 82 0.47 12.72 -6.58
CA ARG A 82 -0.62 12.17 -5.76
C ARG A 82 -1.19 10.97 -6.49
N ILE A 83 -1.07 9.79 -5.90
CA ILE A 83 -1.44 8.52 -6.53
C ILE A 83 -2.39 7.79 -5.58
N SER A 84 -3.37 7.04 -6.09
CA SER A 84 -4.16 6.16 -5.22
C SER A 84 -3.21 5.19 -4.51
N PHE A 85 -3.33 5.02 -3.20
CA PHE A 85 -2.44 4.10 -2.48
C PHE A 85 -2.55 2.67 -3.04
N ALA A 86 -3.75 2.27 -3.48
CA ALA A 86 -3.99 0.96 -4.11
C ALA A 86 -3.25 0.75 -5.46
N ASP A 87 -2.81 1.83 -6.12
CA ASP A 87 -2.07 1.76 -7.39
C ASP A 87 -0.54 1.71 -7.18
N VAL A 88 -0.07 1.77 -5.93
CA VAL A 88 1.35 1.70 -5.58
C VAL A 88 1.79 0.24 -5.51
N GLN A 89 2.85 -0.11 -6.23
CA GLN A 89 3.43 -1.45 -6.20
C GLN A 89 4.55 -1.49 -5.16
N ILE A 90 4.32 -2.22 -4.08
CA ILE A 90 5.24 -2.39 -2.95
C ILE A 90 5.73 -3.84 -2.90
N PRO A 91 7.02 -4.11 -2.62
CA PRO A 91 7.50 -5.48 -2.46
C PRO A 91 6.76 -6.25 -1.34
N PRO A 92 6.25 -7.48 -1.61
CA PRO A 92 5.38 -8.22 -0.68
C PRO A 92 5.94 -8.54 0.71
N HIS A 93 7.27 -8.45 0.87
CA HIS A 93 7.96 -8.78 2.12
C HIS A 93 8.12 -7.59 3.06
N THR A 94 7.63 -6.41 2.68
CA THR A 94 7.76 -5.19 3.49
C THR A 94 6.56 -5.00 4.42
N ILE A 95 6.77 -4.29 5.53
CA ILE A 95 5.67 -3.88 6.42
C ILE A 95 4.63 -3.05 5.66
N ALA A 96 5.08 -2.14 4.79
CA ALA A 96 4.21 -1.30 3.97
C ALA A 96 3.26 -2.09 3.07
N TYR A 97 3.70 -3.25 2.55
CA TYR A 97 2.83 -4.13 1.76
C TYR A 97 1.69 -4.71 2.60
N ARG A 98 1.92 -5.01 3.89
CA ARG A 98 0.86 -5.53 4.77
C ARG A 98 -0.30 -4.55 4.90
N TYR A 99 0.01 -3.28 5.09
CA TYR A 99 -1.00 -2.23 5.20
C TYR A 99 -1.63 -1.87 3.85
N LEU A 100 -0.86 -1.89 2.75
CA LEU A 100 -1.43 -1.81 1.40
C LEU A 100 -2.44 -2.93 1.15
N ALA A 101 -2.09 -4.16 1.53
CA ALA A 101 -2.95 -5.33 1.37
C ALA A 101 -4.24 -5.22 2.21
N ALA A 102 -4.15 -4.76 3.46
CA ALA A 102 -5.32 -4.47 4.30
C ALA A 102 -6.22 -3.38 3.68
N TYR A 103 -5.63 -2.30 3.15
CA TYR A 103 -6.39 -1.26 2.45
C TYR A 103 -7.08 -1.78 1.18
N CYS A 104 -6.39 -2.56 0.35
CA CYS A 104 -6.98 -3.20 -0.83
C CYS A 104 -8.09 -4.19 -0.45
N ARG A 105 -7.91 -4.95 0.64
CA ARG A 105 -8.93 -5.85 1.19
C ARG A 105 -10.18 -5.09 1.62
N TRP A 106 -10.03 -3.95 2.30
CA TRP A 106 -11.13 -3.05 2.66
C TRP A 106 -11.88 -2.53 1.42
N LEU A 107 -11.16 -2.18 0.35
CA LEU A 107 -11.74 -1.77 -0.93
C LEU A 107 -12.40 -2.92 -1.72
N GLY A 108 -12.17 -4.18 -1.33
CA GLY A 108 -12.63 -5.36 -2.07
C GLY A 108 -11.87 -5.59 -3.38
N ILE A 109 -10.60 -5.20 -3.45
CA ILE A 109 -9.72 -5.37 -4.62
C ILE A 109 -8.43 -6.10 -4.24
N GLU A 110 -7.72 -6.62 -5.24
CA GLU A 110 -6.40 -7.22 -5.04
C GLU A 110 -5.29 -6.16 -5.19
N PRO A 111 -4.21 -6.22 -4.40
CA PRO A 111 -3.05 -5.36 -4.58
C PRO A 111 -2.41 -5.51 -5.95
N VAL A 112 -1.97 -4.40 -6.55
CA VAL A 112 -1.17 -4.46 -7.77
C VAL A 112 0.21 -5.00 -7.45
N VAL A 113 0.52 -6.20 -7.94
CA VAL A 113 1.80 -6.86 -7.69
C VAL A 113 2.88 -6.41 -8.66
N LEU A 114 4.13 -6.34 -8.17
CA LEU A 114 5.30 -6.18 -9.03
C LEU A 114 5.34 -7.33 -10.03
N ALA A 115 5.22 -7.02 -11.33
CA ALA A 115 5.48 -8.00 -12.37
C ALA A 115 6.91 -8.51 -12.21
N GLN A 116 7.08 -9.81 -11.99
CA GLN A 116 8.39 -10.44 -12.08
C GLN A 116 8.95 -10.07 -13.46
N THR A 117 10.01 -9.26 -13.51
CA THR A 117 10.72 -9.05 -14.77
C THR A 117 11.18 -10.43 -15.21
N GLN A 118 10.55 -11.01 -16.23
CA GLN A 118 11.14 -12.16 -16.91
C GLN A 118 12.52 -11.70 -17.34
N GLY A 119 13.54 -12.34 -16.75
CA GLY A 119 14.92 -12.05 -17.07
C GLY A 119 15.05 -12.02 -18.58
N ALA A 120 15.62 -10.95 -19.10
CA ALA A 120 16.15 -10.93 -20.44
C ALA A 120 17.17 -12.08 -20.52
N SER A 121 16.71 -13.25 -20.95
CA SER A 121 17.57 -14.33 -21.37
C SER A 121 18.14 -13.85 -22.69
N GLY A 122 19.35 -13.32 -22.60
CA GLY A 122 20.10 -12.84 -23.74
C GLY A 122 20.48 -13.97 -24.71
N LEU A 123 20.91 -13.47 -25.88
CA LEU A 123 21.49 -14.12 -27.06
C LEU A 123 20.50 -14.64 -28.10
#